data_AF-A0AAW2YB68-F1
#
_entry.id   AF-A0AAW2YB68-F1
#
_cell.length_a   1.000
_cell.length_b   1.000
_cell.length_c   1.000
_cell.angle_alpha   90.00
_cell.angle_beta   90.00
_cell.angle_gamma   90.00
#
_symmetry.space_group_name_H-M   'P 1'
#
loop_
_entity.id
_entity.type
_entity.pdbx_description
1 polymer ?
#
loop_
_entity_poly.entity_id
_entity_poly.type
_entity_poly.pdbx_seq_one_letter_code
_entity_poly.pdbx_strand_id
1 'polypeptide(L)'
;MSKNPFTRIIDTNKFNGTNYNDWLRNLRIILDFENQGYVLDNPLPMALPEGSSHEQRVTFEKWLEDNRKVRSIILASMTNEIQKQYDRLDDVPSIMLHMKEVYVVPEQHIRYAKMKVFFETKMAEGSSVQSHGIKMLSLVEKLEDLKVGLDNDTYIDVILQSLPPSYDPFIINYNMNGQEKTIHELINMLVQYEATTYKSAPAILAGETSTSKAKGKTVGRWKRKKGKEKAVIATSSAEGAPAAPKGKGKRKVEGSQQSKANDVCMHC
;
A
#
# COMPACT_ATOMS: atom_id res chain seq x y z
N MET A 1 24.05 29.98 5.20
CA MET A 1 22.97 30.21 4.24
C MET A 1 21.85 29.23 4.57
N SER A 2 20.67 29.69 4.99
CA SER A 2 19.53 28.80 5.15
C SER A 2 19.17 28.24 3.77
N LYS A 3 19.09 26.91 3.64
CA LYS A 3 18.60 26.31 2.40
C LYS A 3 17.14 26.75 2.24
N ASN A 4 16.80 27.32 1.08
CA ASN A 4 15.41 27.67 0.78
C ASN A 4 14.56 26.38 0.94
N PRO A 5 13.47 26.43 1.73
CA PRO A 5 12.66 25.24 2.03
C PRO A 5 12.15 24.55 0.76
N PHE A 6 11.90 25.30 -0.33
CA PHE A 6 11.45 24.75 -1.60
C PHE A 6 12.52 23.94 -2.33
N THR A 7 13.81 24.34 -2.24
CA THR A 7 14.90 23.56 -2.84
C THR A 7 15.00 22.17 -2.19
N ARG A 8 14.78 22.10 -0.87
CA ARG A 8 14.74 20.82 -0.15
C ARG A 8 13.56 19.95 -0.59
N ILE A 9 12.39 20.55 -0.84
CA ILE A 9 11.21 19.82 -1.34
C ILE A 9 11.54 19.19 -2.70
N ILE A 10 12.13 19.95 -3.62
CA ILE A 10 12.55 19.48 -4.94
C ILE A 10 13.54 18.33 -4.83
N ASP A 11 14.60 18.50 -4.05
CA ASP A 11 15.67 17.49 -3.93
C ASP A 11 15.17 16.18 -3.30
N THR A 12 14.27 16.27 -2.33
CA THR A 12 13.75 15.10 -1.60
C THR A 12 12.66 14.36 -2.39
N ASN A 13 11.93 15.06 -3.26
CA ASN A 13 10.77 14.53 -3.96
C ASN A 13 10.94 14.56 -5.48
N LYS A 14 12.16 14.29 -5.96
CA LYS A 14 12.42 14.23 -7.40
C LYS A 14 11.49 13.23 -8.08
N PHE A 15 10.96 13.62 -9.23
CA PHE A 15 10.15 12.75 -10.05
C PHE A 15 11.01 11.61 -10.59
N ASN A 16 10.61 10.37 -10.31
CA ASN A 16 11.34 9.16 -10.64
C ASN A 16 10.54 8.17 -11.51
N GLY A 17 9.39 8.60 -12.03
CA GLY A 17 8.52 7.79 -12.89
C GLY A 17 7.43 7.02 -12.15
N THR A 18 7.55 6.83 -10.83
CA THR A 18 6.54 6.09 -10.04
C THR A 18 5.77 6.96 -9.06
N ASN A 19 6.22 8.19 -8.83
CA ASN A 19 5.68 9.09 -7.80
C ASN A 19 4.94 10.31 -8.38
N TYR A 20 4.33 10.18 -9.55
CA TYR A 20 3.74 11.32 -10.30
C TYR A 20 2.80 12.19 -9.45
N ASN A 21 1.86 11.60 -8.73
CA ASN A 21 0.88 12.35 -7.94
C ASN A 21 1.50 13.11 -6.77
N ASP A 22 2.49 12.53 -6.09
CA ASP A 22 3.19 13.20 -4.98
C ASP A 22 4.12 14.29 -5.50
N TRP A 23 4.83 14.02 -6.60
CA TRP A 23 5.67 15.00 -7.27
C TRP A 23 4.85 16.21 -7.75
N LEU A 24 3.73 15.98 -8.46
CA LEU A 24 2.88 17.06 -8.96
C LEU A 24 2.32 17.92 -7.83
N ARG A 25 1.95 17.32 -6.69
CA ARG A 25 1.50 18.03 -5.49
C ARG A 25 2.59 18.94 -4.93
N ASN A 26 3.82 18.42 -4.81
CA ASN A 26 4.96 19.20 -4.34
C ASN A 26 5.33 20.33 -5.31
N LEU A 27 5.27 20.06 -6.62
CA LEU A 27 5.48 21.06 -7.66
C LEU A 27 4.47 22.20 -7.56
N ARG A 28 3.17 21.88 -7.43
CA ARG A 28 2.12 22.89 -7.28
C ARG A 28 2.36 23.79 -6.07
N ILE A 29 2.72 23.23 -4.91
CA ILE A 29 3.06 24.02 -3.71
C ILE A 29 4.17 25.05 -3.99
N ILE A 30 5.19 24.66 -4.76
CA ILE A 30 6.31 25.56 -5.12
C ILE A 30 5.83 26.64 -6.09
N LEU A 31 5.06 26.27 -7.11
CA LEU A 31 4.61 27.23 -8.14
C LEU A 31 3.54 28.19 -7.62
N ASP A 32 2.69 27.76 -6.70
CA ASP A 32 1.69 28.60 -6.06
C ASP A 32 2.36 29.67 -5.20
N PHE A 33 3.46 29.34 -4.53
CA PHE A 33 4.28 30.32 -3.80
C PHE A 33 4.85 31.41 -4.73
N GLU A 34 5.23 31.05 -5.96
CA GLU A 34 5.76 31.97 -6.96
C GLU A 34 4.65 32.66 -7.80
N ASN A 35 3.37 32.38 -7.54
CA ASN A 35 2.22 32.81 -8.36
C ASN A 35 2.27 32.35 -9.83
N GLN A 36 2.83 31.17 -10.08
CA GLN A 36 3.05 30.60 -11.42
C GLN A 36 2.30 29.29 -11.66
N GLY A 37 1.49 28.81 -10.70
CA GLY A 37 0.74 27.55 -10.82
C GLY A 37 -0.14 27.49 -12.07
N TYR A 38 -0.67 28.62 -12.52
CA TYR A 38 -1.52 28.74 -13.70
C TYR A 38 -0.88 28.22 -15.00
N VAL A 39 0.45 28.20 -15.09
CA VAL A 39 1.20 27.74 -16.28
C VAL A 39 1.02 26.23 -16.50
N LEU A 40 0.73 25.46 -15.44
CA LEU A 40 0.53 24.01 -15.55
C LEU A 40 -0.79 23.62 -16.23
N ASP A 41 -1.82 24.44 -16.07
CA ASP A 41 -3.20 24.09 -16.43
C ASP A 41 -3.71 24.89 -17.64
N ASN A 42 -3.13 26.08 -17.90
CA ASN A 42 -3.57 26.92 -19.00
C ASN A 42 -2.88 26.55 -20.33
N PRO A 43 -3.62 26.58 -21.45
CA PRO A 43 -3.02 26.35 -22.76
C PRO A 43 -2.03 27.46 -23.10
N LEU A 44 -1.14 27.16 -24.05
CA LEU A 44 -0.25 28.15 -24.66
C LEU A 44 -1.10 29.34 -25.16
N PRO A 45 -0.80 30.60 -24.78
CA PRO A 45 -1.49 31.74 -25.33
C PRO A 45 -1.33 31.75 -26.85
N MET A 46 -2.42 31.97 -27.57
CA MET A 46 -2.36 32.15 -29.02
C MET A 46 -1.42 33.30 -29.36
N ALA A 47 -0.69 33.18 -30.47
CA ALA A 47 0.19 34.23 -30.96
C ALA A 47 -0.58 35.56 -31.05
N LEU A 48 0.06 36.66 -30.62
CA LEU A 48 -0.55 37.98 -30.61
C LEU A 48 -0.90 38.42 -32.04
N PRO A 49 -2.18 38.74 -32.33
CA PRO A 49 -2.58 39.29 -33.62
C PRO A 49 -1.91 40.64 -33.90
N GLU A 50 -1.78 40.95 -35.18
CA GLU A 50 -1.32 42.26 -35.62
C GLU A 50 -2.31 43.35 -35.13
N GLY A 51 -1.80 44.37 -34.44
CA GLY A 51 -2.62 45.39 -33.76
C GLY A 51 -2.93 45.13 -32.29
N SER A 52 -2.37 44.07 -31.67
CA SER A 52 -2.53 43.82 -30.22
C SER A 52 -2.12 45.02 -29.37
N SER A 53 -2.92 45.30 -28.33
CA SER A 53 -2.70 46.40 -27.38
C SER A 53 -1.39 46.22 -26.61
N HIS A 54 -0.89 47.31 -26.01
CA HIS A 54 0.30 47.25 -25.17
C HIS A 54 0.11 46.29 -23.98
N GLU A 55 -1.07 46.31 -23.34
CA GLU A 55 -1.40 45.43 -22.22
C GLU A 55 -1.43 43.95 -22.61
N GLN A 56 -1.94 43.63 -23.80
CA GLN A 56 -1.92 42.26 -24.34
C GLN A 56 -0.48 41.77 -24.57
N ARG A 57 0.38 42.64 -25.10
CA ARG A 57 1.82 42.33 -25.30
C ARG A 57 2.53 42.05 -23.98
N VAL A 58 2.34 42.91 -22.98
CA VAL A 58 2.92 42.75 -21.64
C VAL A 58 2.47 41.44 -20.99
N THR A 59 1.18 41.10 -21.12
CA THR A 59 0.62 39.85 -20.57
C THR A 59 1.21 38.62 -21.24
N PHE A 60 1.35 38.64 -22.57
CA PHE A 60 1.94 37.55 -23.33
C PHE A 60 3.44 37.35 -23.01
N GLU A 61 4.21 38.44 -22.93
CA GLU A 61 5.63 38.39 -22.55
C GLU A 61 5.83 37.84 -21.14
N LYS A 62 4.97 38.26 -20.19
CA LYS A 62 4.96 37.71 -18.83
C LYS A 62 4.70 36.21 -18.84
N TRP A 63 3.72 35.75 -19.62
CA TRP A 63 3.42 34.33 -19.74
C TRP A 63 4.63 33.53 -20.27
N LEU A 64 5.31 34.02 -21.31
CA LEU A 64 6.51 33.37 -21.85
C LEU A 64 7.64 33.27 -20.83
N GLU A 65 7.82 34.30 -20.01
CA GLU A 65 8.81 34.30 -18.93
C GLU A 65 8.44 33.30 -17.83
N ASP A 66 7.18 33.27 -17.41
CA ASP A 66 6.71 32.31 -16.43
C ASP A 66 6.82 30.86 -16.95
N ASN A 67 6.50 30.62 -18.22
CA ASN A 67 6.72 29.32 -18.87
C ASN A 67 8.18 28.87 -18.81
N ARG A 68 9.14 29.76 -19.12
CA ARG A 68 10.58 29.44 -19.04
C ARG A 68 11.03 29.08 -17.62
N LYS A 69 10.53 29.82 -16.61
CA LYS A 69 10.83 29.57 -15.20
C LYS A 69 10.24 28.23 -14.73
N VAL A 70 8.94 28.01 -14.97
CA VAL A 70 8.24 26.79 -14.57
C VAL A 70 8.86 25.56 -15.24
N ARG A 71 9.18 25.64 -16.53
CA ARG A 71 9.90 24.58 -17.24
C ARG A 71 11.22 24.23 -16.56
N SER A 72 11.99 25.24 -16.16
CA SER A 72 13.28 25.03 -15.48
C SER A 72 13.09 24.33 -14.13
N ILE A 73 12.04 24.70 -13.38
CA ILE A 73 11.68 24.05 -12.10
C ILE A 73 11.27 22.60 -12.34
N ILE A 74 10.40 22.33 -13.32
CA ILE A 74 9.96 20.98 -13.70
C ILE A 74 11.17 20.10 -14.00
N LEU A 75 12.06 20.54 -14.90
CA LEU A 75 13.26 19.78 -15.27
C LEU A 75 14.22 19.57 -14.09
N ALA A 76 14.41 20.57 -13.24
CA ALA A 76 15.26 20.45 -12.04
C ALA A 76 14.69 19.47 -11.00
N SER A 77 13.37 19.31 -10.99
CA SER A 77 12.63 18.42 -10.08
C SER A 77 12.53 16.98 -10.54
N MET A 78 13.23 16.60 -11.62
CA MET A 78 13.26 15.23 -12.15
C MET A 78 14.59 14.55 -11.84
N THR A 79 14.60 13.22 -11.93
CA THR A 79 15.86 12.47 -12.08
C THR A 79 16.50 12.78 -13.44
N ASN A 80 17.82 12.61 -13.54
CA ASN A 80 18.56 12.91 -14.77
C ASN A 80 18.06 12.07 -15.97
N GLU A 81 17.60 10.85 -15.72
CA GLU A 81 17.09 9.94 -16.74
C GLU A 81 15.78 10.43 -17.34
N ILE A 82 14.88 10.97 -16.52
CA ILE A 82 13.59 11.50 -16.97
C ILE A 82 13.78 12.90 -17.54
N GLN A 83 14.59 13.74 -16.92
CA GLN A 83 14.88 15.10 -17.39
C GLN A 83 15.30 15.11 -18.88
N LYS A 84 16.17 14.19 -19.29
CA LYS A 84 16.63 14.03 -20.69
C LYS A 84 15.51 13.69 -21.69
N GLN A 85 14.37 13.17 -21.22
CA GLN A 85 13.23 12.88 -22.09
C GLN A 85 12.43 14.15 -22.41
N TYR A 86 12.51 15.17 -21.55
CA TYR A 86 11.70 16.39 -21.62
C TYR A 86 12.52 17.66 -21.89
N ASP A 87 13.86 17.60 -21.89
CA ASP A 87 14.76 18.76 -21.99
C ASP A 87 14.72 19.49 -23.35
N ARG A 88 14.14 18.87 -24.39
CA ARG A 88 13.94 19.46 -25.72
C ARG A 88 12.56 20.07 -25.95
N LEU A 89 11.60 19.84 -25.05
CA LEU A 89 10.27 20.45 -25.15
C LEU A 89 10.32 21.86 -24.60
N ASP A 90 9.83 22.85 -25.34
CA ASP A 90 9.96 24.28 -24.99
C ASP A 90 8.81 24.81 -24.13
N ASP A 91 7.64 24.18 -24.19
CA ASP A 91 6.44 24.62 -23.49
C ASP A 91 6.00 23.62 -22.40
N VAL A 92 5.62 24.20 -21.25
CA VAL A 92 5.13 23.45 -20.09
C VAL A 92 3.86 22.66 -20.40
N PRO A 93 2.86 23.20 -21.14
CA PRO A 93 1.66 22.45 -21.48
C PRO A 93 1.95 21.12 -22.19
N SER A 94 2.86 21.10 -23.17
CA SER A 94 3.26 19.87 -23.87
C SER A 94 3.98 18.87 -22.95
N ILE A 95 4.87 19.35 -22.08
CA ILE A 95 5.52 18.49 -21.06
C ILE A 95 4.46 17.84 -20.17
N MET A 96 3.55 18.65 -19.62
CA MET A 96 2.51 18.19 -18.71
C MET A 96 1.52 17.23 -19.37
N LEU A 97 1.17 17.47 -20.64
CA LEU A 97 0.31 16.57 -21.40
C LEU A 97 0.96 15.18 -21.57
N HIS A 98 2.19 15.14 -22.08
CA HIS A 98 2.90 13.87 -22.28
C HIS A 98 3.14 13.14 -20.95
N MET A 99 3.47 13.86 -19.88
CA MET A 99 3.61 13.24 -18.56
C MET A 99 2.29 12.66 -18.04
N LYS A 100 1.16 13.34 -18.26
CA LYS A 100 -0.17 12.82 -17.90
C LYS A 100 -0.46 11.51 -18.64
N GLU A 101 -0.15 11.43 -19.92
CA GLU A 101 -0.39 10.22 -20.73
C GLU A 101 0.48 9.04 -20.30
N VAL A 102 1.71 9.28 -19.87
CA VAL A 102 2.67 8.21 -19.56
C VAL A 102 2.62 7.77 -18.09
N TYR A 103 2.44 8.71 -17.15
CA TYR A 103 2.70 8.47 -15.72
C TYR A 103 1.47 8.60 -14.82
N VAL A 104 0.36 9.16 -15.30
CA VAL A 104 -0.88 9.12 -14.53
C VAL A 104 -1.44 7.72 -14.65
N VAL A 105 -1.43 7.00 -13.54
CA VAL A 105 -2.24 5.78 -13.43
C VAL A 105 -3.69 6.23 -13.39
N PRO A 106 -4.54 5.86 -14.37
CA PRO A 106 -5.94 6.28 -14.35
C PRO A 106 -6.61 5.74 -13.09
N GLU A 107 -7.48 6.53 -12.47
CA GLU A 107 -8.19 6.13 -11.24
C GLU A 107 -8.92 4.79 -11.42
N GLN A 108 -9.38 4.48 -12.63
CA GLN A 108 -9.97 3.20 -12.98
C GLN A 108 -9.01 2.01 -12.75
N HIS A 109 -7.72 2.14 -13.06
CA HIS A 109 -6.74 1.08 -12.83
C HIS A 109 -6.47 0.91 -11.33
N ILE A 110 -6.39 2.01 -10.58
CA ILE A 110 -6.22 1.98 -9.11
C ILE A 110 -7.42 1.28 -8.48
N ARG A 111 -8.64 1.69 -8.85
CA ARG A 111 -9.90 1.08 -8.42
C ARG A 111 -9.94 -0.40 -8.74
N TYR A 112 -9.66 -0.78 -9.99
CA TYR A 112 -9.63 -2.18 -10.42
C TYR A 112 -8.64 -3.00 -9.58
N ALA A 113 -7.41 -2.51 -9.39
CA ALA A 113 -6.40 -3.21 -8.61
C ALA A 113 -6.82 -3.39 -7.14
N LYS A 114 -7.45 -2.37 -6.52
CA LYS A 114 -7.94 -2.47 -5.14
C LYS A 114 -9.12 -3.42 -5.02
N MET A 115 -10.10 -3.35 -5.92
CA MET A 115 -11.21 -4.31 -5.97
C MET A 115 -10.70 -5.73 -6.14
N LYS A 116 -9.78 -5.96 -7.07
CA LYS A 116 -9.18 -7.28 -7.29
C LYS A 116 -8.59 -7.84 -5.99
N VAL A 117 -7.75 -7.05 -5.31
CA VAL A 117 -7.17 -7.47 -4.02
C VAL A 117 -8.25 -7.74 -2.98
N PHE A 118 -9.31 -6.92 -2.92
CA PHE A 118 -10.41 -7.11 -1.98
C PHE A 118 -11.17 -8.43 -2.21
N PHE A 119 -11.62 -8.69 -3.43
CA PHE A 119 -12.37 -9.90 -3.77
C PHE A 119 -11.53 -11.19 -3.71
N GLU A 120 -10.23 -11.10 -4.01
CA GLU A 120 -9.32 -12.26 -4.02
C GLU A 120 -8.67 -12.53 -2.64
N THR A 121 -8.77 -11.61 -1.68
CA THR A 121 -8.19 -11.82 -0.34
C THR A 121 -8.96 -12.91 0.39
N LYS A 122 -8.28 -14.02 0.69
CA LYS A 122 -8.79 -15.13 1.49
C LYS A 122 -7.97 -15.31 2.76
N MET A 123 -8.64 -15.72 3.83
CA MET A 123 -8.02 -16.10 5.09
C MET A 123 -7.55 -17.56 5.02
N ALA A 124 -6.36 -17.84 5.51
CA ALA A 124 -5.86 -19.21 5.60
C ALA A 124 -6.44 -19.94 6.82
N GLU A 125 -6.68 -21.24 6.68
CA GLU A 125 -7.12 -22.11 7.78
C GLU A 125 -6.18 -22.01 8.99
N GLY A 126 -6.74 -21.85 10.19
CA GLY A 126 -5.98 -21.72 11.44
C GLY A 126 -5.21 -20.40 11.63
N SER A 127 -5.29 -19.44 10.70
CA SER A 127 -4.75 -18.08 10.90
C SER A 127 -5.67 -17.23 11.80
N SER A 128 -5.20 -16.07 12.27
CA SER A 128 -6.00 -15.20 13.14
C SER A 128 -7.07 -14.43 12.36
N VAL A 129 -8.33 -14.60 12.75
CA VAL A 129 -9.46 -13.85 12.15
C VAL A 129 -9.39 -12.36 12.45
N GLN A 130 -8.82 -11.97 13.60
CA GLN A 130 -8.61 -10.56 13.94
C GLN A 130 -7.66 -9.90 12.94
N SER A 131 -6.50 -10.54 12.67
CA SER A 131 -5.53 -10.00 11.71
C SER A 131 -6.12 -9.92 10.30
N HIS A 132 -6.90 -10.92 9.91
CA HIS A 132 -7.59 -10.92 8.62
C HIS A 132 -8.66 -9.82 8.54
N GLY A 133 -9.48 -9.67 9.58
CA GLY A 133 -10.53 -8.65 9.67
C GLY A 133 -9.97 -7.24 9.54
N ILE A 134 -8.87 -6.93 10.24
CA ILE A 134 -8.18 -5.63 10.12
C ILE A 134 -7.69 -5.39 8.68
N LYS A 135 -7.14 -6.42 8.03
CA LYS A 135 -6.70 -6.32 6.63
C LYS A 135 -7.88 -6.02 5.70
N MET A 136 -9.01 -6.70 5.86
CA MET A 136 -10.22 -6.48 5.08
C MET A 136 -10.80 -5.08 5.31
N LEU A 137 -10.89 -4.64 6.56
CA LEU A 137 -11.33 -3.27 6.89
C LEU A 137 -10.47 -2.21 6.19
N SER A 138 -9.14 -2.36 6.24
CA SER A 138 -8.23 -1.44 5.53
C SER A 138 -8.36 -1.47 4.00
N LEU A 139 -8.92 -2.53 3.42
CA LEU A 139 -9.25 -2.58 2.00
C LEU A 139 -10.59 -1.88 1.73
N VAL A 140 -11.58 -2.04 2.61
CA VAL A 140 -12.87 -1.33 2.52
C VAL A 140 -12.66 0.18 2.60
N GLU A 141 -11.95 0.69 3.61
CA GLU A 141 -11.66 2.13 3.75
C GLU A 141 -11.02 2.70 2.48
N LYS A 142 -10.08 1.97 1.86
CA LYS A 142 -9.45 2.38 0.59
C LYS A 142 -10.42 2.39 -0.60
N LEU A 143 -11.43 1.51 -0.61
CA LEU A 143 -12.45 1.48 -1.66
C LEU A 143 -13.47 2.61 -1.46
N GLU A 144 -13.78 2.96 -0.21
CA GLU A 144 -14.61 4.11 0.12
C GLU A 144 -13.91 5.43 -0.28
N ASP A 145 -12.60 5.56 -0.02
CA ASP A 145 -11.79 6.71 -0.46
C ASP A 145 -11.81 6.88 -1.99
N LEU A 146 -11.83 5.75 -2.72
CA LEU A 146 -11.93 5.71 -4.19
C LEU A 146 -13.37 5.87 -4.70
N LYS A 147 -14.35 6.05 -3.80
CA LYS A 147 -15.78 6.23 -4.11
C LYS A 147 -16.34 5.17 -5.05
N VAL A 148 -15.96 3.91 -4.82
CA VAL A 148 -16.43 2.78 -5.65
C VAL A 148 -17.95 2.60 -5.56
N GLY A 149 -18.56 3.00 -4.43
CA GLY A 149 -20.00 2.99 -4.26
C GLY A 149 -20.58 1.61 -3.97
N LEU A 150 -19.81 0.71 -3.35
CA LEU A 150 -20.33 -0.53 -2.80
C LEU A 150 -21.05 -0.25 -1.48
N ASP A 151 -22.17 -0.92 -1.28
CA ASP A 151 -22.90 -0.87 -0.02
C ASP A 151 -22.22 -1.74 1.07
N ASN A 152 -22.59 -1.48 2.32
CA ASN A 152 -22.03 -2.17 3.48
C ASN A 152 -22.31 -3.68 3.46
N ASP A 153 -23.45 -4.12 2.92
CA ASP A 153 -23.81 -5.53 2.87
C ASP A 153 -22.90 -6.27 1.87
N THR A 154 -22.60 -5.66 0.72
CA THR A 154 -21.62 -6.19 -0.23
C THR A 154 -20.24 -6.36 0.42
N TYR A 155 -19.79 -5.40 1.24
CA TYR A 155 -18.52 -5.55 1.95
C TYR A 155 -18.55 -6.72 2.94
N ILE A 156 -19.65 -6.84 3.71
CA ILE A 156 -19.86 -7.94 4.65
C ILE A 156 -19.86 -9.28 3.94
N ASP A 157 -20.59 -9.41 2.84
CA ASP A 157 -20.67 -10.64 2.06
C ASP A 157 -19.31 -11.09 1.55
N VAL A 158 -18.48 -10.17 1.06
CA VAL A 158 -17.12 -10.49 0.62
C VAL A 158 -16.23 -10.88 1.79
N ILE A 159 -16.37 -10.23 2.95
CA ILE A 159 -15.65 -10.61 4.17
C ILE A 159 -16.05 -12.02 4.61
N LEU A 160 -17.34 -12.35 4.65
CA LEU A 160 -17.81 -13.69 5.00
C LEU A 160 -17.29 -14.74 4.01
N GLN A 161 -17.36 -14.46 2.70
CA GLN A 161 -16.81 -15.32 1.65
C GLN A 161 -15.28 -15.45 1.68
N SER A 162 -14.57 -14.58 2.39
CA SER A 162 -13.12 -14.63 2.52
C SER A 162 -12.63 -15.59 3.61
N LEU A 163 -13.53 -16.01 4.51
CA LEU A 163 -13.22 -16.90 5.63
C LEU A 163 -13.02 -18.35 5.14
N PRO A 164 -12.24 -19.15 5.88
CA PRO A 164 -12.06 -20.55 5.56
C PRO A 164 -13.27 -21.39 6.01
N PRO A 165 -13.43 -22.64 5.51
CA PRO A 165 -14.60 -23.49 5.80
C PRO A 165 -14.86 -23.75 7.30
N SER A 166 -13.86 -23.65 8.16
CA SER A 166 -14.06 -23.75 9.62
C SER A 166 -15.01 -22.70 10.20
N TYR A 167 -15.27 -21.61 9.48
CA TYR A 167 -16.23 -20.58 9.86
C TYR A 167 -17.63 -20.79 9.27
N ASP A 168 -17.88 -21.85 8.49
CA ASP A 168 -19.20 -22.16 7.93
C ASP A 168 -20.33 -22.15 8.98
N PRO A 169 -20.15 -22.70 10.21
CA PRO A 169 -21.20 -22.63 11.23
C PRO A 169 -21.54 -21.20 11.65
N PHE A 170 -20.53 -20.31 11.71
CA PHE A 170 -20.74 -18.89 11.97
C PHE A 170 -21.50 -18.24 10.81
N ILE A 171 -21.08 -18.49 9.56
CA ILE A 171 -21.68 -17.89 8.36
C ILE A 171 -23.15 -18.29 8.23
N ILE A 172 -23.47 -19.58 8.40
CA ILE A 172 -24.86 -20.07 8.36
C ILE A 172 -25.69 -19.38 9.44
N ASN A 173 -25.18 -19.28 10.66
CA ASN A 173 -25.89 -18.60 11.74
C ASN A 173 -26.06 -17.10 11.49
N TYR A 174 -25.03 -16.43 10.94
CA TYR A 174 -25.09 -15.02 10.58
C TYR A 174 -26.12 -14.77 9.48
N ASN A 175 -26.16 -15.60 8.43
CA ASN A 175 -27.13 -15.43 7.33
C ASN A 175 -28.58 -15.66 7.76
N MET A 176 -28.80 -16.50 8.78
CA MET A 176 -30.15 -16.80 9.27
C MET A 176 -30.66 -15.78 10.31
N ASN A 177 -29.76 -15.19 11.09
CA ASN A 177 -30.11 -14.39 12.27
C ASN A 177 -29.49 -12.97 12.26
N GLY A 178 -28.78 -12.62 11.18
CA GLY A 178 -28.05 -11.37 11.04
C GLY A 178 -28.99 -10.18 11.04
N GLN A 179 -28.72 -9.22 11.93
CA GLN A 179 -29.24 -7.87 11.81
C GLN A 179 -28.29 -7.04 10.96
N GLU A 180 -28.67 -5.81 10.61
CA GLU A 180 -27.71 -4.82 10.12
C GLU A 180 -26.53 -4.71 11.09
N LYS A 181 -25.32 -4.86 10.56
CA LYS A 181 -24.05 -4.72 11.28
C LYS A 181 -23.12 -3.84 10.50
N THR A 182 -22.27 -3.14 11.22
CA THR A 182 -21.08 -2.53 10.66
C THR A 182 -19.99 -3.59 10.48
N ILE A 183 -19.02 -3.33 9.59
CA ILE A 183 -17.85 -4.20 9.41
C ILE A 183 -17.08 -4.40 10.72
N HIS A 184 -16.99 -3.36 11.57
CA HIS A 184 -16.35 -3.47 12.88
C HIS A 184 -17.06 -4.45 13.82
N GLU A 185 -18.40 -4.40 13.86
CA GLU A 185 -19.20 -5.33 14.66
C GLU A 185 -19.06 -6.76 14.16
N LEU A 186 -19.08 -6.96 12.83
CA LEU A 186 -18.83 -8.27 12.22
C LEU A 186 -17.46 -8.83 12.63
N ILE A 187 -16.39 -8.04 12.53
CA ILE A 187 -15.04 -8.46 12.93
C ILE A 187 -15.02 -8.84 14.41
N ASN A 188 -15.64 -8.04 15.28
CA ASN A 188 -15.71 -8.34 16.71
C ASN A 188 -16.46 -9.65 17.00
N MET A 189 -17.57 -9.91 16.29
CA MET A 189 -18.31 -11.17 16.41
C MET A 189 -17.47 -12.38 15.96
N LEU A 190 -16.74 -12.24 14.85
CA LEU A 190 -15.84 -13.28 14.35
C LEU A 190 -14.71 -13.60 15.35
N VAL A 191 -14.13 -12.57 15.97
CA VAL A 191 -13.09 -12.75 17.01
C VAL A 191 -13.65 -13.45 18.25
N GLN A 192 -14.87 -13.12 18.66
CA GLN A 192 -15.54 -13.82 19.77
C GLN A 192 -15.83 -15.29 19.43
N TYR A 193 -16.25 -15.56 18.19
CA TYR A 193 -16.46 -16.91 17.68
C TYR A 193 -15.15 -17.71 17.69
N GLU A 194 -14.04 -17.14 17.20
CA GLU A 194 -12.71 -17.75 17.27
C GLU A 194 -12.34 -18.11 18.73
N ALA A 195 -12.47 -17.15 19.65
CA ALA A 195 -12.11 -17.35 21.05
C ALA A 195 -12.96 -18.43 21.78
N THR A 196 -14.23 -18.62 21.38
CA THR A 196 -15.11 -19.63 21.99
C THR A 196 -14.92 -21.01 21.38
N THR A 197 -14.57 -21.08 20.10
CA THR A 197 -14.37 -22.35 19.36
C THR A 197 -13.02 -22.99 19.71
N TYR A 198 -11.96 -22.20 19.93
CA TYR A 198 -10.65 -22.73 20.34
C TYR A 198 -10.51 -23.01 21.84
N LYS A 199 -11.41 -22.49 22.69
CA LYS A 199 -11.43 -22.79 24.13
C LYS A 199 -12.22 -24.05 24.49
N SER A 200 -13.06 -24.56 23.59
CA SER A 200 -13.87 -25.78 23.82
C SER A 200 -13.19 -27.09 23.37
N ALA A 201 -11.99 -27.02 22.79
CA ALA A 201 -11.33 -28.16 22.14
C ALA A 201 -10.56 -29.17 23.04
N PRO A 202 -10.49 -29.05 24.38
CA PRO A 202 -10.17 -30.23 25.19
C PRO A 202 -11.15 -30.42 26.35
N ALA A 203 -12.38 -30.88 26.07
CA ALA A 203 -13.27 -31.41 27.11
C ALA A 203 -14.20 -32.55 26.67
N ILE A 204 -14.18 -32.98 25.40
CA ILE A 204 -15.08 -34.04 24.91
C ILE A 204 -14.28 -35.29 24.53
N LEU A 205 -13.46 -35.81 25.45
CA LEU A 205 -12.98 -37.20 25.42
C LEU A 205 -12.73 -37.68 26.87
N ALA A 206 -13.81 -37.80 27.64
CA ALA A 206 -13.86 -38.70 28.79
C ALA A 206 -15.33 -39.11 28.98
N GLY A 207 -15.78 -40.03 28.12
CA GLY A 207 -16.90 -40.88 28.50
C GLY A 207 -16.39 -41.85 29.56
N GLU A 208 -17.03 -41.86 30.73
CA GLU A 208 -17.51 -43.09 31.38
C GLU A 208 -18.24 -42.78 32.70
N THR A 209 -19.53 -43.12 32.67
CA THR A 209 -20.35 -43.74 33.71
C THR A 209 -20.43 -43.13 35.11
N SER A 210 -21.63 -42.65 35.43
CA SER A 210 -22.18 -42.45 36.77
C SER A 210 -22.15 -43.72 37.62
N THR A 211 -21.59 -43.66 38.83
CA THR A 211 -22.08 -44.42 40.00
C THR A 211 -21.91 -43.60 41.28
N SER A 212 -22.77 -43.90 42.26
CA SER A 212 -23.15 -43.05 43.38
C SER A 212 -22.56 -43.52 44.73
N LYS A 213 -22.49 -42.58 45.70
CA LYS A 213 -22.25 -42.75 47.16
C LYS A 213 -20.82 -43.20 47.54
N ALA A 214 -20.18 -42.79 48.64
CA ALA A 214 -20.62 -42.22 49.92
C ALA A 214 -19.50 -41.42 50.63
N LYS A 215 -19.89 -40.68 51.67
CA LYS A 215 -19.08 -39.97 52.69
C LYS A 215 -17.98 -40.85 53.33
N GLY A 216 -16.81 -40.25 53.57
CA GLY A 216 -15.82 -40.70 54.55
C GLY A 216 -14.78 -39.61 54.84
N LYS A 217 -14.87 -38.96 56.00
CA LYS A 217 -13.81 -38.11 56.59
C LYS A 217 -12.72 -39.02 57.16
N THR A 218 -11.45 -38.73 56.91
CA THR A 218 -10.40 -38.82 57.94
C THR A 218 -9.14 -38.05 57.55
N VAL A 219 -8.62 -37.35 58.55
CA VAL A 219 -7.41 -36.52 58.54
C VAL A 219 -6.19 -37.42 58.70
N GLY A 220 -5.13 -37.17 57.93
CA GLY A 220 -3.85 -37.87 58.02
C GLY A 220 -2.69 -36.96 57.62
N ARG A 221 -2.32 -36.05 58.52
CA ARG A 221 -1.08 -35.26 58.51
C ARG A 221 0.12 -36.21 58.67
N TRP A 222 1.19 -36.07 57.88
CA TRP A 222 2.59 -36.30 58.31
C TRP A 222 3.61 -35.64 57.38
N LYS A 223 4.81 -35.44 57.95
CA LYS A 223 5.73 -34.32 57.79
C LYS A 223 6.78 -34.47 56.67
N ARG A 224 7.26 -33.30 56.24
CA ARG A 224 8.55 -32.96 55.60
C ARG A 224 9.80 -33.68 56.15
N LYS A 225 10.76 -33.89 55.24
CA LYS A 225 12.23 -33.65 55.36
C LYS A 225 12.70 -33.29 53.94
N LYS A 226 13.17 -32.09 53.57
CA LYS A 226 14.27 -31.19 53.99
C LYS A 226 15.67 -31.80 53.85
N GLY A 227 16.41 -31.27 52.87
CA GLY A 227 17.86 -31.38 52.70
C GLY A 227 18.22 -31.40 51.21
N LYS A 228 19.14 -30.60 50.68
CA LYS A 228 19.83 -29.40 51.13
C LYS A 228 20.45 -28.79 49.86
N GLU A 229 20.51 -27.46 49.80
CA GLU A 229 21.16 -26.65 48.76
C GLU A 229 22.58 -27.11 48.39
N LYS A 230 23.01 -26.79 47.16
CA LYS A 230 23.95 -25.68 46.92
C LYS A 230 23.93 -25.23 45.46
N ALA A 231 23.56 -23.97 45.27
CA ALA A 231 23.89 -23.15 44.11
C ALA A 231 25.28 -22.54 44.32
N VAL A 232 26.05 -22.35 43.25
CA VAL A 232 26.92 -21.17 43.08
C VAL A 232 26.95 -20.79 41.59
N ILE A 233 26.72 -19.50 41.35
CA ILE A 233 26.74 -18.73 40.10
C ILE A 233 28.11 -18.05 39.95
N ALA A 234 28.61 -17.91 38.71
CA ALA A 234 29.32 -16.71 38.19
C ALA A 234 29.70 -16.96 36.71
N THR A 235 29.01 -16.39 35.72
CA THR A 235 29.24 -15.07 35.04
C THR A 235 30.65 -14.84 34.48
N SER A 236 30.77 -14.70 33.15
CA SER A 236 31.20 -13.44 32.48
C SER A 236 31.25 -13.57 30.94
N SER A 237 30.99 -12.43 30.29
CA SER A 237 30.86 -12.14 28.86
C SER A 237 32.10 -12.37 28.00
N ALA A 238 31.92 -12.52 26.68
CA ALA A 238 32.33 -11.54 25.65
C ALA A 238 32.26 -12.12 24.22
N GLU A 239 32.08 -11.20 23.27
CA GLU A 239 31.86 -11.36 21.83
C GLU A 239 32.98 -12.04 21.03
N GLY A 240 32.64 -12.54 19.83
CA GLY A 240 33.59 -12.88 18.78
C GLY A 240 32.93 -13.47 17.53
N ALA A 241 32.95 -12.71 16.43
CA ALA A 241 32.45 -13.06 15.09
C ALA A 241 33.14 -14.30 14.47
N PRO A 242 32.55 -14.87 13.40
CA PRO A 242 33.36 -15.19 12.21
C PRO A 242 32.65 -14.79 10.90
N ALA A 243 33.30 -14.05 10.00
CA ALA A 243 34.24 -14.50 8.96
C ALA A 243 33.55 -14.70 7.59
N ALA A 244 33.95 -13.86 6.64
CA ALA A 244 33.70 -14.06 5.21
C ALA A 244 34.61 -15.15 4.62
N PRO A 245 34.26 -15.68 3.44
CA PRO A 245 35.27 -15.70 2.38
C PRO A 245 34.77 -15.13 1.04
N LYS A 246 35.76 -14.58 0.33
CA LYS A 246 35.71 -14.03 -1.04
C LYS A 246 35.86 -15.14 -2.09
N GLY A 247 35.37 -14.89 -3.31
CA GLY A 247 35.87 -15.49 -4.57
C GLY A 247 34.83 -15.47 -5.69
N LYS A 248 34.72 -14.41 -6.50
CA LYS A 248 35.40 -14.17 -7.81
C LYS A 248 35.23 -15.28 -8.86
N GLY A 249 34.46 -14.97 -9.92
CA GLY A 249 34.56 -15.56 -11.25
C GLY A 249 34.01 -14.59 -12.31
N LYS A 250 34.84 -14.16 -13.26
CA LYS A 250 34.52 -13.28 -14.40
C LYS A 250 34.83 -14.03 -15.71
N ARG A 251 34.18 -13.55 -16.80
CA ARG A 251 34.46 -13.71 -18.27
C ARG A 251 33.70 -14.88 -18.93
N LYS A 252 33.24 -14.83 -20.19
CA LYS A 252 33.30 -13.89 -21.34
C LYS A 252 32.19 -14.34 -22.32
N VAL A 253 31.34 -13.46 -22.86
CA VAL A 253 31.27 -13.00 -24.28
C VAL A 253 31.51 -14.03 -25.39
N GLU A 254 30.46 -14.28 -26.18
CA GLU A 254 30.33 -14.53 -27.64
C GLU A 254 28.82 -14.31 -27.94
N GLY A 255 28.27 -13.65 -28.95
CA GLY A 255 28.81 -13.06 -30.18
C GLY A 255 28.27 -13.79 -31.42
N SER A 256 27.11 -13.42 -31.97
CA SER A 256 26.88 -13.23 -33.44
C SER A 256 25.42 -12.96 -33.82
N GLN A 257 25.28 -12.17 -34.88
CA GLN A 257 24.09 -11.71 -35.59
C GLN A 257 23.22 -12.84 -36.17
N GLN A 258 21.93 -12.59 -36.44
CA GLN A 258 21.42 -12.39 -37.82
C GLN A 258 19.93 -11.99 -37.80
N SER A 259 19.61 -11.02 -38.66
CA SER A 259 18.28 -10.59 -39.12
C SER A 259 17.38 -11.70 -39.65
N LYS A 260 16.06 -11.55 -39.52
CA LYS A 260 15.08 -11.84 -40.59
C LYS A 260 13.77 -11.08 -40.36
N ALA A 261 13.25 -10.55 -41.47
CA ALA A 261 11.99 -9.85 -41.62
C ALA A 261 10.81 -10.84 -41.82
N ASN A 262 9.60 -10.25 -41.81
CA ASN A 262 8.28 -10.81 -42.17
C ASN A 262 7.66 -11.70 -41.06
N ASP A 263 6.39 -11.60 -40.68
CA ASP A 263 5.19 -11.30 -41.46
C ASP A 263 4.10 -10.58 -40.63
N VAL A 264 3.31 -9.80 -41.37
CA VAL A 264 1.96 -9.32 -41.03
C VAL A 264 1.02 -10.52 -40.90
N CYS A 265 0.14 -10.53 -39.90
CA CYS A 265 -1.09 -11.31 -39.96
C CYS A 265 -2.25 -10.48 -39.38
N MET A 266 -3.21 -10.19 -40.26
CA MET A 266 -4.55 -9.67 -39.94
C MET A 266 -5.53 -10.83 -39.70
N HIS A 267 -6.52 -10.56 -38.84
CA HIS A 267 -7.75 -11.32 -38.56
C HIS A 267 -7.65 -12.55 -37.64
N CYS A 268 -8.24 -12.45 -36.44
CA CYS A 268 -9.65 -12.77 -36.19
C CYS A 268 -10.16 -11.99 -34.97
#